data_AF-A0A953SS06-F1
#
_entry.id   AF-A0A953SS06-F1
#
_cell.length_a   1.000
_cell.length_b   1.000
_cell.length_c   1.000
_cell.angle_alpha   90.00
_cell.angle_beta   90.00
_cell.angle_gamma   90.00
#
_symmetry.space_group_name_H-M   'P 1'
#
loop_
_entity.id
_entity.type
_entity.pdbx_description
1 polymer ?
#
loop_
_entity_poly.entity_id
_entity_poly.type
_entity_poly.pdbx_seq_one_letter_code
_entity_poly.pdbx_strand_id
1 'polypeptide(L)'
;MKNPAVCKSCGAENPLYQLTCAKCKSYLRERVVNIDLWDLLALLLHSPSEAFRLIIKAEHKNFIFFILLFTAVKFTINSAFIHLIIKKNEPVLNNFFLNALVIFGALCFIIVMFTFSLKLILKSAGWVTRFRDT
;
A
#
# COMPACT_ATOMS: atom_id res chain seq x y z
N MET A 1 -1.19 -7.98 -23.97
CA MET A 1 -0.86 -7.60 -22.57
C MET A 1 0.23 -8.53 -22.08
N LYS A 2 1.17 -8.11 -21.22
CA LYS A 2 2.22 -9.04 -20.73
C LYS A 2 1.70 -10.05 -19.69
N ASN A 3 0.64 -9.73 -18.95
CA ASN A 3 0.05 -10.61 -17.92
C ASN A 3 -1.45 -10.88 -18.14
N PRO A 4 -1.83 -11.70 -19.14
CA PRO A 4 -3.21 -12.07 -19.35
C PRO A 4 -3.65 -13.22 -18.43
N ALA A 5 -4.85 -13.10 -17.86
CA ALA A 5 -5.64 -14.19 -17.30
C ALA A 5 -6.80 -14.49 -18.26
N VAL A 6 -6.91 -15.74 -18.67
CA VAL A 6 -7.95 -16.18 -19.60
C VAL A 6 -9.23 -16.50 -18.82
N CYS A 7 -10.35 -15.94 -19.26
CA CYS A 7 -11.66 -16.24 -18.67
C CYS A 7 -12.08 -17.68 -19.02
N LYS A 8 -12.40 -18.48 -18.00
CA LYS A 8 -12.89 -19.86 -18.19
C LYS A 8 -14.25 -19.94 -18.90
N SER A 9 -15.08 -18.90 -18.80
CA SER A 9 -16.43 -18.90 -19.37
C SER A 9 -16.50 -18.41 -20.83
N CYS A 10 -15.66 -17.45 -21.22
CA CYS A 10 -15.75 -16.82 -22.56
C CYS A 10 -14.43 -16.77 -23.35
N GLY A 11 -13.33 -17.28 -22.78
CA GLY A 11 -12.01 -17.31 -23.41
C GLY A 11 -11.34 -15.95 -23.59
N ALA A 12 -11.95 -14.85 -23.14
CA ALA A 12 -11.36 -13.52 -23.28
C ALA A 12 -10.14 -13.34 -22.36
N GLU A 13 -9.13 -12.62 -22.87
CA GLU A 13 -7.98 -12.17 -22.07
C GLU A 13 -8.38 -11.00 -21.17
N ASN A 14 -8.03 -11.10 -19.89
CA ASN A 14 -8.26 -10.06 -18.89
C ASN A 14 -6.95 -9.79 -18.11
N PRO A 15 -6.77 -8.61 -17.51
CA PRO A 15 -5.72 -8.37 -16.52
C PRO A 15 -5.71 -9.42 -15.39
N LEU A 16 -4.51 -9.90 -15.03
CA LEU A 16 -4.29 -10.98 -14.05
C LEU A 16 -5.05 -10.82 -12.71
N TYR A 17 -5.22 -9.59 -12.22
CA TYR A 17 -5.79 -9.32 -10.88
C TYR A 17 -7.24 -8.83 -10.90
N GLN A 18 -7.89 -8.79 -12.06
CA GLN A 18 -9.25 -8.30 -12.21
C GLN A 18 -10.26 -9.29 -11.56
N LEU A 19 -11.25 -8.78 -10.83
CA LEU A 19 -12.28 -9.60 -10.17
C LEU A 19 -13.28 -10.20 -11.18
N THR A 20 -13.74 -9.41 -12.14
CA THR A 20 -14.80 -9.78 -13.10
C THR A 20 -14.29 -9.67 -14.53
N CYS A 21 -14.72 -10.59 -15.39
CA CYS A 21 -14.38 -10.53 -16.81
C CYS A 21 -15.00 -9.28 -17.46
N ALA A 22 -14.22 -8.56 -18.26
CA ALA A 22 -14.72 -7.39 -18.99
C ALA A 22 -15.82 -7.75 -20.01
N LYS A 23 -15.78 -8.95 -20.59
CA LYS A 23 -16.68 -9.40 -21.65
C LYS A 23 -17.96 -10.07 -21.12
N CYS A 24 -17.84 -11.09 -20.27
CA CYS A 24 -18.98 -11.88 -19.81
C CYS A 24 -19.38 -11.64 -18.34
N LYS A 25 -18.68 -10.73 -17.64
CA LYS A 25 -18.92 -10.39 -16.22
C LYS A 25 -18.80 -11.57 -15.23
N SER A 26 -18.36 -12.74 -15.68
CA SER A 26 -18.09 -13.86 -14.78
C SER A 26 -16.98 -13.50 -13.79
N TYR A 27 -17.06 -14.02 -12.56
CA TYR A 27 -15.97 -13.91 -11.60
C TYR A 27 -14.73 -14.69 -12.07
N LEU A 28 -13.59 -14.02 -12.10
CA LEU A 28 -12.29 -14.61 -12.47
C LEU A 28 -11.55 -15.17 -11.24
N ARG A 29 -11.88 -14.67 -10.06
CA ARG A 29 -11.28 -15.05 -8.77
C ARG A 29 -12.23 -14.78 -7.62
N GLU A 30 -11.89 -15.32 -6.46
CA GLU A 30 -12.55 -15.00 -5.20
C GLU A 30 -12.35 -13.53 -4.81
N ARG A 31 -13.40 -12.97 -4.20
CA ARG A 31 -13.44 -11.59 -3.71
C ARG A 31 -12.82 -11.54 -2.32
N VAL A 32 -11.87 -10.62 -2.13
CA VAL A 32 -11.24 -10.34 -0.82
C VAL A 32 -11.62 -8.92 -0.43
N VAL A 33 -12.58 -8.79 0.50
CA VAL A 33 -13.17 -7.49 0.85
C VAL A 33 -12.27 -6.74 1.84
N ASN A 34 -11.92 -7.39 2.95
CA ASN A 34 -11.07 -6.84 3.99
C ASN A 34 -9.90 -7.78 4.27
N ILE A 35 -8.83 -7.22 4.82
CA ILE A 35 -7.62 -7.93 5.20
C ILE A 35 -7.33 -7.65 6.68
N ASP A 36 -7.10 -8.71 7.45
CA ASP A 36 -6.68 -8.59 8.85
C ASP A 36 -5.19 -8.24 8.91
N LEU A 37 -4.84 -7.28 9.78
CA LEU A 37 -3.46 -6.80 9.89
C LEU A 37 -2.53 -7.85 10.50
N TRP A 38 -2.99 -8.58 11.52
CA TRP A 38 -2.18 -9.56 12.24
C TRP A 38 -1.94 -10.80 11.39
N ASP A 39 -2.98 -11.30 10.73
CA ASP A 39 -2.85 -12.42 9.80
C ASP A 39 -1.94 -12.04 8.63
N LEU A 40 -2.07 -10.82 8.12
CA LEU A 40 -1.21 -10.32 7.05
C LEU A 40 0.24 -10.18 7.51
N LEU A 41 0.50 -9.71 8.73
CA LEU A 41 1.85 -9.61 9.28
C LEU A 41 2.50 -10.99 9.44
N ALA A 42 1.75 -11.96 9.98
CA ALA A 42 2.21 -13.35 10.07
C ALA A 42 2.50 -13.92 8.68
N LEU A 43 1.58 -13.72 7.72
CA LEU A 43 1.75 -14.17 6.35
C LEU A 43 2.94 -13.49 5.65
N LEU A 44 3.20 -12.21 5.93
CA LEU A 44 4.34 -11.49 5.36
C LEU A 44 5.68 -12.09 5.82
N LEU A 45 5.75 -12.55 7.07
CA LEU A 45 6.94 -13.19 7.64
C LEU A 45 7.13 -14.63 7.12
N HIS A 46 6.05 -15.40 6.99
CA HIS A 46 6.13 -16.80 6.57
C HIS A 46 6.11 -17.00 5.05
N SER A 47 5.32 -16.23 4.31
CA SER A 47 5.15 -16.33 2.85
C SER A 47 4.87 -14.94 2.24
N PRO A 48 5.92 -14.15 1.96
CA PRO A 48 5.76 -12.78 1.48
C PRO A 48 5.06 -12.72 0.12
N SER A 49 5.27 -13.71 -0.75
CA SER A 49 4.63 -13.78 -2.06
C SER A 49 3.10 -13.90 -1.95
N GLU A 50 2.60 -14.72 -1.03
CA GLU A 50 1.16 -14.86 -0.77
C GLU A 50 0.59 -13.63 -0.08
N ALA A 51 1.33 -13.02 0.85
CA ALA A 51 0.93 -11.76 1.46
C ALA A 51 0.74 -10.66 0.42
N PHE A 52 1.68 -10.48 -0.51
CA PHE A 52 1.53 -9.50 -1.59
C PHE A 52 0.35 -9.83 -2.52
N ARG A 53 0.13 -11.10 -2.87
CA ARG A 53 -1.06 -11.50 -3.65
C ARG A 53 -2.36 -11.13 -2.92
N LEU A 54 -2.43 -11.36 -1.62
CA LEU A 54 -3.58 -11.01 -0.79
C LEU A 54 -3.81 -9.49 -0.77
N ILE A 55 -2.75 -8.69 -0.56
CA ILE A 55 -2.80 -7.22 -0.57
C ILE A 55 -3.29 -6.68 -1.93
N ILE A 56 -2.83 -7.27 -3.05
CA ILE A 56 -3.25 -6.86 -4.40
C ILE A 56 -4.72 -7.21 -4.64
N LYS A 57 -5.16 -8.37 -4.13
CA LYS A 57 -6.53 -8.86 -4.27
C LYS A 57 -7.54 -8.10 -3.43
N ALA A 58 -7.12 -7.56 -2.28
CA ALA A 58 -7.96 -6.84 -1.33
C ALA A 58 -8.57 -5.56 -1.93
N GLU A 59 -9.87 -5.37 -1.71
CA GLU A 59 -10.58 -4.15 -2.11
C GLU A 59 -10.27 -2.99 -1.17
N HIS A 60 -10.31 -3.23 0.14
CA HIS A 60 -10.06 -2.21 1.14
C HIS A 60 -8.72 -2.45 1.86
N LYS A 61 -7.85 -1.44 1.82
CA LYS A 61 -6.56 -1.43 2.53
C LYS A 61 -6.70 -0.62 3.82
N ASN A 62 -7.44 -1.18 4.78
CA ASN A 62 -7.94 -0.44 5.95
C ASN A 62 -6.87 -0.01 6.96
N PHE A 63 -5.71 -0.65 6.95
CA PHE A 63 -4.66 -0.41 7.95
C PHE A 63 -3.59 0.60 7.51
N ILE A 64 -3.59 1.09 6.26
CA ILE A 64 -2.49 1.95 5.76
C ILE A 64 -2.40 3.25 6.55
N PHE A 65 -3.54 3.81 6.94
CA PHE A 65 -3.60 5.00 7.79
C PHE A 65 -2.97 4.75 9.16
N PHE A 66 -3.34 3.65 9.82
CA PHE A 66 -2.80 3.30 11.13
C PHE A 66 -1.29 3.03 11.07
N ILE A 67 -0.80 2.34 10.02
CA ILE A 67 0.64 2.14 9.81
C ILE A 67 1.36 3.48 9.68
N LEU A 68 0.83 4.41 8.87
CA LEU A 68 1.43 5.73 8.69
C LEU A 68 1.42 6.55 9.98
N LEU A 69 0.32 6.49 10.73
CA LEU A 69 0.20 7.17 12.02
C LEU A 69 1.24 6.68 13.02
N PHE A 70 1.33 5.37 13.24
CA PHE A 70 2.31 4.79 14.17
C PHE A 70 3.74 5.03 13.70
N THR A 71 3.99 4.98 12.38
CA THR A 71 5.29 5.29 11.81
C THR A 71 5.67 6.74 12.06
N ALA A 72 4.75 7.70 11.84
CA ALA A 72 4.99 9.11 12.10
C ALA A 72 5.33 9.35 13.58
N VAL A 73 4.54 8.81 14.51
CA VAL A 73 4.79 8.91 15.96
C VAL A 73 6.18 8.35 16.31
N LYS A 74 6.53 7.17 15.80
CA LYS A 74 7.85 6.56 16.03
C LYS A 74 8.98 7.45 15.54
N PHE A 75 8.86 8.02 14.34
CA PHE A 75 9.87 8.94 13.80
C PHE A 75 9.96 10.23 14.60
N THR A 76 8.85 10.78 15.08
CA THR A 76 8.87 11.97 15.94
C THR A 76 9.62 11.71 17.25
N ILE A 77 9.37 10.56 17.89
CA ILE A 77 10.08 10.17 19.12
C ILE A 77 11.57 10.00 18.85
N ASN A 78 11.95 9.30 17.78
CA ASN A 78 13.37 9.14 17.42
C ASN A 78 14.05 10.48 17.11
N SER A 79 13.36 11.38 16.41
CA SER A 79 13.84 12.73 16.14
C SER A 79 14.07 13.53 17.42
N ALA A 80 13.16 13.42 18.40
CA ALA A 80 13.32 14.04 19.71
C ALA A 80 14.56 13.52 20.46
N PHE A 81 14.82 12.21 20.43
CA PHE A 81 16.04 11.64 21.02
C PHE A 81 17.32 12.15 20.34
N ILE A 82 17.34 12.21 19.00
CA ILE A 82 18.48 12.74 18.24
C ILE A 82 18.69 14.22 18.61
N HIS A 83 17.62 14.99 18.74
CA HIS A 83 17.69 16.40 19.12
C HIS A 83 18.27 16.61 20.51
N LEU A 84 17.91 15.76 21.50
CA LEU A 84 18.49 15.81 22.85
C LEU A 84 20.01 15.59 22.85
N ILE A 85 20.51 14.70 21.99
CA ILE A 85 21.94 14.41 21.87
C ILE A 85 22.69 15.60 21.26
N ILE A 86 22.11 16.22 20.21
CA ILE A 86 22.77 17.30 19.45
C ILE A 86 22.64 18.66 20.16
N LYS A 87 21.44 18.98 20.68
CA LYS A 87 21.11 20.27 21.27
C LYS A 87 20.67 20.11 22.73
N LYS A 88 21.66 20.04 23.63
CA LYS A 88 21.47 19.77 25.06
C LYS A 88 20.60 20.80 25.82
N ASN A 89 20.45 22.03 25.32
CA ASN A 89 19.83 23.14 26.08
C ASN A 89 18.54 23.70 25.44
N GLU A 90 18.01 23.09 24.37
CA GLU A 90 16.76 23.55 23.75
C GLU A 90 15.55 22.70 24.20
N PRO A 91 14.35 23.30 24.37
CA PRO A 91 13.15 22.58 24.77
C PRO A 91 12.69 21.62 23.65
N VAL A 92 12.97 20.33 23.81
CA VAL A 92 12.73 19.29 22.79
C VAL A 92 11.25 19.00 22.54
N LEU A 93 10.39 19.25 23.53
CA LEU A 93 8.94 19.05 23.42
C LEU A 93 8.23 20.20 22.69
N ASN A 94 8.92 21.30 22.42
CA ASN A 94 8.30 22.41 21.72
C ASN A 94 7.93 21.96 20.30
N ASN A 95 6.69 22.20 19.89
CA ASN A 95 6.15 21.81 18.58
C ASN A 95 6.10 20.28 18.31
N PHE A 96 6.10 19.41 19.33
CA PHE A 96 6.03 17.96 19.14
C PHE A 96 4.90 17.52 18.18
N PHE A 97 3.68 18.00 18.39
CA PHE A 97 2.53 17.67 17.55
C PHE A 97 2.66 18.20 16.12
N LEU A 98 3.22 19.39 15.95
CA LEU A 98 3.46 19.97 14.63
C LEU A 98 4.51 19.16 13.85
N ASN A 99 5.59 18.75 14.53
CA ASN A 99 6.60 17.86 13.95
C ASN A 99 6.01 16.51 13.54
N ALA A 100 5.15 15.92 14.39
CA ALA A 100 4.44 14.68 14.05
C ALA A 100 3.54 14.83 12.82
N LEU A 101 2.81 15.95 12.72
CA LEU A 101 1.95 16.24 11.58
C LEU A 101 2.76 16.44 10.29
N VAL A 102 3.88 17.16 10.36
CA VAL A 102 4.80 17.37 9.23
C VAL A 102 5.37 16.04 8.75
N ILE A 103 5.83 15.19 9.66
CA ILE A 103 6.35 13.85 9.32
C ILE A 103 5.25 12.99 8.68
N PHE A 104 4.04 12.98 9.24
CA PHE A 104 2.91 12.25 8.68
C PHE A 104 2.56 12.73 7.27
N GLY A 105 2.50 14.05 7.06
CA GLY A 105 2.28 14.67 5.76
C GLY A 105 3.37 14.30 4.74
N ALA A 106 4.64 14.34 5.15
CA ALA A 106 5.77 13.92 4.32
C ALA A 106 5.69 12.44 3.92
N LEU A 107 5.34 11.54 4.85
CA LEU A 107 5.15 10.12 4.55
C LEU A 107 4.01 9.89 3.54
N CYS A 108 2.88 10.57 3.72
CA CYS A 108 1.77 10.52 2.76
C CYS A 108 2.22 10.99 1.38
N PHE A 109 2.93 12.12 1.31
CA PHE A 109 3.44 12.66 0.06
C PHE A 109 4.40 11.69 -0.65
N ILE A 110 5.35 11.11 0.10
CA ILE A 110 6.29 10.12 -0.44
C ILE A 110 5.56 8.91 -1.04
N ILE A 111 4.55 8.38 -0.35
CA ILE A 111 3.77 7.23 -0.84
C ILE A 111 3.03 7.57 -2.13
N VAL A 112 2.42 8.75 -2.21
CA VAL A 112 1.70 9.19 -3.42
C VAL A 112 2.68 9.36 -4.59
N MET A 113 3.81 10.02 -4.36
CA MET A 113 4.85 10.20 -5.37
C MET A 113 5.42 8.87 -5.85
N PHE A 114 5.70 7.95 -4.92
CA PHE A 114 6.18 6.61 -5.24
C PHE A 114 5.17 5.83 -6.10
N THR A 115 3.90 5.86 -5.71
CA THR A 115 2.82 5.19 -6.45
C THR A 115 2.66 5.78 -7.85
N PHE A 116 2.76 7.10 -7.99
CA PHE A 116 2.69 7.79 -9.27
C PHE A 116 3.86 7.41 -10.18
N SER A 117 5.09 7.43 -9.65
CA SER A 117 6.30 7.04 -10.39
C SER A 117 6.23 5.58 -10.85
N LEU A 118 5.82 4.66 -9.97
CA LEU A 118 5.63 3.25 -10.34
C LEU A 118 4.56 3.08 -11.42
N LYS A 119 3.46 3.84 -11.36
CA LYS A 119 2.43 3.79 -12.40
C LYS A 119 2.99 4.21 -13.76
N LEU A 120 3.84 5.23 -13.82
CA LEU A 120 4.48 5.67 -15.06
C LEU A 120 5.43 4.61 -15.61
N ILE A 121 6.28 4.02 -14.76
CA ILE A 121 7.24 2.97 -15.15
C ILE A 121 6.50 1.71 -15.64
N LEU A 122 5.46 1.28 -14.94
CA LEU A 122 4.68 0.11 -15.35
C LEU A 122 3.92 0.37 -16.65
N LYS A 123 3.39 1.58 -16.83
CA LYS A 123 2.74 1.99 -18.09
C LYS A 123 3.73 1.97 -19.25
N SER A 124 4.96 2.49 -19.07
CA SER A 124 5.98 2.47 -20.13
C SER A 124 6.46 1.05 -20.45
N ALA A 125 6.47 0.15 -19.46
CA ALA A 125 6.82 -1.27 -19.67
C ALA A 125 5.67 -2.12 -20.30
N GLY A 126 4.48 -1.53 -20.52
CA GLY A 126 3.31 -2.20 -21.09
C GLY A 126 2.50 -3.06 -20.10
N TRP A 127 2.67 -2.83 -18.79
CA TRP A 127 1.95 -3.53 -17.72
C TRP A 127 0.66 -2.80 -17.40
N VAL A 128 -0.44 -3.56 -17.29
CA VAL A 128 -1.74 -2.99 -16.92
C VAL A 128 -1.87 -2.97 -15.41
N THR A 129 -2.06 -1.78 -14.85
CA THR A 129 -2.25 -1.55 -13.42
C THR A 129 -3.75 -1.47 -13.10
N ARG A 130 -4.15 -2.06 -11.97
CA ARG A 130 -5.54 -2.05 -11.48
C ARG A 130 -5.71 -0.87 -10.53
N PHE A 131 -6.68 0.02 -10.79
CA PHE A 131 -6.96 1.16 -9.90
C PHE A 131 -8.06 0.84 -8.88
N ARG A 132 -9.16 0.21 -9.31
CA ARG A 132 -10.25 -0.32 -8.47
C ARG A 132 -11.18 -1.14 -9.37
N ASP A 133 -11.71 -2.26 -8.87
CA ASP A 133 -12.80 -2.96 -9.58
C ASP A 133 -14.12 -2.28 -9.19
N THR A 134 -14.87 -1.80 -10.18
CA THR A 134 -16.27 -1.38 -10.06
C THR A 134 -17.20 -2.56 -10.23
#